data_AF-A0A6C0CEE7-F1
#
_entry.id   AF-A0A6C0CEE7-F1
#
_cell.length_a   1.000
_cell.length_b   1.000
_cell.length_c   1.000
_cell.angle_alpha   90.00
_cell.angle_beta   90.00
_cell.angle_gamma   90.00
#
_symmetry.space_group_name_H-M   'P 1'
#
loop_
_entity.id
_entity.type
_entity.pdbx_description
1 polymer ?
#
loop_
_entity_poly.entity_id
_entity_poly.type
_entity_poly.pdbx_seq_one_letter_code
_entity_poly.pdbx_strand_id
1 'polypeptide(L)'
;MTIDNEKFCKKVVTIPQFIGTCWFNAILMALLYSQNSRKLLLHDNIYKKSKENNDLYKIINDILLDNYISRKKAMKYYDKLRPETILKDYLKSLINEEKINNILTHGWMMDIFLPRFTEIIGKSCLTLDEYKGDFYINAVKSIDMDVSLKSDNTHKYEVSLNDKFKDMLNEIREINKGNLENPDYLYVNLNKNKDSYGLYDVYFKLLEKKIKKLDKIKNKKNQFKGLNDLEDIIEFNGDRYILDSCILSNYNKHERGNHAIAGISCKNNKYVYNGWMRTTTDPSIVDKSLFKTDNMPCELMKFDWDVNNPNNKFCLNHNKCDLRNISKSTDKDLCFSFGKGVRTIIYVKMNKDYKSLDVKVPKERSGNTCPKPRRPYNDKCEEGKEIRTNKQGFLCCYKSKKDPKTKNTCPKPRRPIDGKCENGLKIKMNKQNFECCYKK
;
A
#
# COMPACT_ATOMS: atom_id res chain seq x y z
N MET A 1 -4.36 -21.58 -16.67
CA MET A 1 -4.58 -20.62 -15.55
C MET A 1 -4.40 -21.38 -14.24
N THR A 2 -3.49 -20.99 -13.35
CA THR A 2 -3.24 -21.78 -12.12
C THR A 2 -4.09 -21.28 -10.96
N ILE A 3 -4.80 -22.20 -10.30
CA ILE A 3 -5.57 -21.98 -9.05
C ILE A 3 -4.73 -21.25 -7.97
N ASP A 4 -3.41 -21.37 -8.05
CA ASP A 4 -2.43 -20.74 -7.16
C ASP A 4 -2.42 -19.20 -7.22
N ASN A 5 -2.62 -18.62 -8.42
CA ASN A 5 -2.60 -17.16 -8.59
C ASN A 5 -3.78 -16.46 -7.90
N GLU A 6 -4.98 -17.04 -8.01
CA GLU A 6 -6.17 -16.48 -7.34
C GLU A 6 -6.08 -16.67 -5.82
N LYS A 7 -5.56 -17.81 -5.36
CA LYS A 7 -5.30 -18.05 -3.93
C LYS A 7 -4.29 -17.06 -3.36
N PHE A 8 -3.29 -16.62 -4.14
CA PHE A 8 -2.33 -15.61 -3.71
C PHE A 8 -2.99 -14.24 -3.49
N CYS A 9 -3.74 -13.73 -4.47
CA CYS A 9 -4.32 -12.38 -4.38
C CYS A 9 -5.36 -12.25 -3.25
N LYS A 10 -6.03 -13.35 -2.87
CA LYS A 10 -6.91 -13.41 -1.69
C LYS A 10 -6.15 -13.27 -0.35
N LYS A 11 -4.84 -13.51 -0.32
CA LYS A 11 -4.00 -13.32 0.87
C LYS A 11 -3.47 -11.88 1.00
N VAL A 12 -3.64 -11.05 -0.03
CA VAL A 12 -3.20 -9.66 0.01
C VAL A 12 -4.03 -8.90 1.02
N VAL A 13 -3.36 -8.28 2.00
CA VAL A 13 -4.02 -7.51 3.06
C VAL A 13 -4.15 -6.07 2.58
N THR A 14 -5.37 -5.63 2.33
CA THR A 14 -5.65 -4.28 1.83
C THR A 14 -5.43 -3.22 2.91
N ILE A 15 -5.17 -1.98 2.50
CA ILE A 15 -4.98 -0.87 3.43
C ILE A 15 -6.34 -0.48 4.04
N PRO A 16 -6.53 -0.46 5.37
CA PRO A 16 -7.78 -0.01 5.97
C PRO A 16 -7.95 1.52 5.87
N GLN A 17 -9.17 1.99 5.65
CA GLN A 17 -9.55 3.39 5.80
C GLN A 17 -10.17 3.61 7.18
N PHE A 18 -9.67 4.60 7.92
CA PHE A 18 -10.19 4.95 9.25
C PHE A 18 -10.98 6.26 9.26
N ILE A 19 -10.59 7.24 8.44
CA ILE A 19 -11.22 8.56 8.35
C ILE A 19 -11.41 9.00 6.88
N GLY A 20 -11.56 10.30 6.60
CA GLY A 20 -11.76 10.90 5.27
C GLY A 20 -10.62 10.78 4.26
N THR A 21 -9.81 9.71 4.34
CA THR A 21 -8.59 9.49 3.55
C THR A 21 -8.76 8.49 2.40
N CYS A 22 -10.00 8.15 2.00
CA CYS A 22 -10.29 7.21 0.91
C CYS A 22 -9.44 7.43 -0.36
N TRP A 23 -9.28 8.69 -0.75
CA TRP A 23 -8.49 9.11 -1.91
C TRP A 23 -7.00 8.78 -1.75
N PHE A 24 -6.43 9.02 -0.57
CA PHE A 24 -5.03 8.73 -0.28
C PHE A 24 -4.79 7.23 -0.16
N ASN A 25 -5.73 6.51 0.48
CA ASN A 25 -5.77 5.07 0.52
C ASN A 25 -5.75 4.45 -0.89
N ALA A 26 -6.55 4.99 -1.80
CA ALA A 26 -6.57 4.53 -3.20
C ALA A 26 -5.23 4.78 -3.91
N ILE A 27 -4.56 5.92 -3.66
CA ILE A 27 -3.19 6.19 -4.14
C ILE A 27 -2.20 5.16 -3.62
N LEU A 28 -2.20 4.89 -2.31
CA LEU A 28 -1.30 3.90 -1.71
C LEU A 28 -1.54 2.50 -2.29
N MET A 29 -2.80 2.11 -2.51
CA MET A 29 -3.13 0.83 -3.13
C MET A 29 -2.69 0.76 -4.60
N ALA A 30 -2.91 1.82 -5.37
CA ALA A 30 -2.49 1.87 -6.75
C ALA A 30 -0.96 1.77 -6.91
N LEU A 31 -0.19 2.48 -6.09
CA LEU A 31 1.27 2.50 -6.22
C LEU A 31 1.98 1.34 -5.50
N LEU A 32 1.53 0.96 -4.30
CA LEU A 32 2.26 0.02 -3.45
C LEU A 32 1.76 -1.43 -3.59
N TYR A 33 0.52 -1.64 -4.02
CA TYR A 33 -0.11 -2.97 -4.06
C TYR A 33 -0.36 -3.50 -5.48
N SER A 34 -0.55 -2.61 -6.45
CA SER A 34 -0.73 -3.01 -7.84
C SER A 34 0.53 -3.64 -8.42
N GLN A 35 0.37 -4.69 -9.23
CA GLN A 35 1.43 -5.62 -9.57
C GLN A 35 2.67 -4.96 -10.15
N ASN A 36 2.55 -4.15 -11.20
CA ASN A 36 3.71 -3.63 -11.93
C ASN A 36 4.30 -2.41 -11.22
N SER A 37 3.48 -1.55 -10.61
CA SER A 37 3.96 -0.46 -9.74
C SER A 37 4.81 -1.05 -8.62
N ARG A 38 4.29 -2.08 -7.95
CA ARG A 38 4.98 -2.79 -6.88
C ARG A 38 6.30 -3.43 -7.33
N LYS A 39 6.34 -4.06 -8.51
CA LYS A 39 7.57 -4.63 -9.08
C LYS A 39 8.64 -3.56 -9.31
N LEU A 40 8.27 -2.43 -9.91
CA LEU A 40 9.15 -1.28 -10.13
C LEU A 40 9.74 -0.80 -8.80
N LEU A 41 8.89 -0.53 -7.80
CA LEU A 41 9.32 -0.03 -6.49
C LEU A 41 10.29 -0.99 -5.76
N LEU A 42 10.06 -2.30 -5.88
CA LEU A 42 10.93 -3.30 -5.26
C LEU A 42 12.27 -3.47 -5.97
N HIS A 43 12.32 -3.25 -7.27
CA HIS A 43 13.52 -3.47 -8.06
C HIS A 43 14.61 -2.43 -7.76
N ASP A 44 14.22 -1.17 -7.61
CA ASP A 44 15.19 -0.06 -7.56
C ASP A 44 15.97 -0.01 -6.23
N ASN A 45 15.59 -0.83 -5.25
CA ASN A 45 16.23 -0.97 -3.94
C ASN A 45 16.43 0.34 -3.17
N ILE A 46 15.87 1.47 -3.64
CA ILE A 46 16.00 2.79 -2.99
C ILE A 46 15.45 2.74 -1.57
N TYR A 47 14.36 2.02 -1.34
CA TYR A 47 13.75 1.86 -0.02
C TYR A 47 14.53 0.91 0.90
N LYS A 48 15.41 0.08 0.35
CA LYS A 48 16.32 -0.76 1.12
C LYS A 48 17.60 -0.01 1.48
N LYS A 49 18.16 0.75 0.53
CA LYS A 49 19.40 1.52 0.69
C LYS A 49 19.21 2.78 1.54
N SER A 50 18.13 3.51 1.32
CA SER A 50 17.84 4.78 1.98
C SER A 50 16.98 4.61 3.24
N LYS A 51 16.85 3.36 3.71
CA LYS A 51 16.04 2.98 4.89
C LYS A 51 16.58 3.58 6.18
N GLU A 52 17.84 4.00 6.22
CA GLU A 52 18.47 4.51 7.45
C GLU A 52 18.07 5.96 7.74
N ASN A 53 17.82 6.78 6.70
CA ASN A 53 17.70 8.23 6.84
C ASN A 53 16.33 8.83 6.45
N ASN A 54 15.38 8.01 5.97
CA ASN A 54 14.06 8.50 5.56
C ASN A 54 12.94 7.62 6.12
N ASP A 55 12.14 8.17 7.04
CA ASP A 55 11.07 7.44 7.71
C ASP A 55 9.93 7.03 6.77
N LEU A 56 9.59 7.88 5.80
CA LEU A 56 8.62 7.51 4.76
C LEU A 56 9.11 6.31 3.95
N TYR A 57 10.41 6.23 3.66
CA TYR A 57 10.96 5.09 2.92
C TYR A 57 11.02 3.82 3.77
N LYS A 58 11.24 3.94 5.09
CA LYS A 58 11.06 2.81 6.03
C LYS A 58 9.63 2.27 5.93
N ILE A 59 8.66 3.18 6.02
CA ILE A 59 7.22 2.88 5.94
C ILE A 59 6.87 2.18 4.63
N ILE A 60 7.28 2.74 3.49
CA ILE A 60 7.03 2.17 2.16
C ILE A 60 7.65 0.79 2.07
N ASN A 61 8.89 0.62 2.52
CA ASN A 61 9.57 -0.68 2.46
C ASN A 61 8.86 -1.73 3.33
N ASP A 62 8.36 -1.35 4.51
CA ASP A 62 7.64 -2.27 5.41
C ASP A 62 6.29 -2.68 4.81
N ILE A 63 5.58 -1.74 4.17
CA ILE A 63 4.37 -2.06 3.39
C ILE A 63 4.71 -3.03 2.25
N LEU A 64 5.74 -2.71 1.47
CA LEU A 64 6.16 -3.51 0.32
C LEU A 64 6.67 -4.90 0.73
N LEU A 65 7.36 -5.09 1.85
CA LEU A 65 7.99 -6.38 2.15
C LEU A 65 7.24 -7.22 3.19
N ASP A 66 6.69 -6.59 4.23
CA ASP A 66 6.26 -7.29 5.43
C ASP A 66 4.73 -7.32 5.62
N ASN A 67 4.03 -6.29 5.16
CA ASN A 67 2.60 -6.12 5.44
C ASN A 67 1.68 -6.50 4.26
N TYR A 68 2.25 -6.76 3.08
CA TYR A 68 1.48 -7.10 1.88
C TYR A 68 0.65 -8.39 1.99
N ILE A 69 1.17 -9.45 2.65
CA ILE A 69 0.53 -10.79 2.70
C ILE A 69 0.24 -11.25 4.14
N SER A 70 0.96 -10.71 5.14
CA SER A 70 0.89 -11.20 6.50
C SER A 70 -0.17 -10.45 7.32
N ARG A 71 -1.40 -10.97 7.33
CA ARG A 71 -2.57 -10.41 8.06
C ARG A 71 -2.24 -9.88 9.46
N LYS A 72 -1.64 -10.72 10.32
CA LYS A 72 -1.29 -10.34 11.69
C LYS A 72 -0.27 -9.18 11.77
N LYS A 73 0.71 -9.16 10.86
CA LYS A 73 1.71 -8.09 10.81
C LYS A 73 1.08 -6.80 10.29
N ALA A 74 0.32 -6.90 9.21
CA ALA A 74 -0.37 -5.80 8.58
C ALA A 74 -1.33 -5.10 9.53
N MET A 75 -2.16 -5.83 10.27
CA MET A 75 -3.07 -5.22 11.25
C MET A 75 -2.31 -4.52 12.37
N LYS A 76 -1.34 -5.20 13.00
CA LYS A 76 -0.49 -4.58 14.03
C LYS A 76 0.25 -3.33 13.51
N TYR A 77 0.59 -3.32 12.23
CA TYR A 77 1.25 -2.20 11.58
C TYR A 77 0.28 -1.03 11.37
N TYR A 78 -0.88 -1.27 10.74
CA TYR A 78 -1.86 -0.23 10.45
C TYR A 78 -2.57 0.30 11.70
N ASP A 79 -2.64 -0.47 12.79
CA ASP A 79 -3.08 0.04 14.09
C ASP A 79 -2.20 1.20 14.59
N LYS A 80 -0.90 1.18 14.23
CA LYS A 80 0.09 2.18 14.64
C LYS A 80 0.34 3.24 13.57
N LEU A 81 0.39 2.81 12.32
CA LEU A 81 0.72 3.65 11.18
C LEU A 81 -0.45 3.69 10.22
N ARG A 82 -1.42 4.52 10.58
CA ARG A 82 -2.63 4.71 9.78
C ARG A 82 -2.35 5.62 8.58
N PRO A 83 -3.11 5.51 7.48
CA PRO A 83 -2.94 6.37 6.31
C PRO A 83 -2.97 7.87 6.65
N GLU A 84 -3.82 8.29 7.58
CA GLU A 84 -3.86 9.69 8.04
C GLU A 84 -2.59 10.13 8.75
N THR A 85 -1.88 9.22 9.43
CA THR A 85 -0.59 9.52 10.07
C THR A 85 0.49 9.73 9.01
N ILE A 86 0.56 8.83 8.02
CA ILE A 86 1.47 8.95 6.87
C ILE A 86 1.22 10.27 6.13
N LEU A 87 -0.05 10.58 5.89
CA LEU A 87 -0.46 11.81 5.21
C LEU A 87 -0.14 13.05 6.05
N LYS A 88 -0.43 13.05 7.35
CA LYS A 88 -0.12 14.18 8.26
C LYS A 88 1.39 14.43 8.29
N ASP A 89 2.19 13.39 8.46
CA ASP A 89 3.65 13.51 8.53
C ASP A 89 4.24 14.03 7.22
N TYR A 90 3.67 13.63 6.08
CA TYR A 90 4.03 14.20 4.79
C TYR A 90 3.67 15.69 4.69
N LEU A 91 2.43 16.06 5.03
CA LEU A 91 1.94 17.41 4.79
C LEU A 91 2.51 18.46 5.75
N LYS A 92 2.99 18.07 6.94
CA LYS A 92 3.56 18.97 7.96
C LYS A 92 4.68 19.87 7.45
N SER A 93 5.47 19.41 6.48
CA SER A 93 6.57 20.21 5.91
C SER A 93 6.16 21.12 4.76
N LEU A 94 4.93 20.98 4.25
CA LEU A 94 4.46 21.66 3.04
C LEU A 94 3.41 22.72 3.30
N ILE A 95 2.55 22.50 4.29
CA ILE A 95 1.40 23.35 4.56
C ILE A 95 1.15 23.46 6.07
N ASN A 96 0.40 24.49 6.46
CA ASN A 96 0.05 24.72 7.87
C ASN A 96 -0.93 23.66 8.42
N GLU A 97 -1.00 23.52 9.74
CA GLU A 97 -1.80 22.49 10.40
C GLU A 97 -3.31 22.61 10.12
N GLU A 98 -3.83 23.83 9.93
CA GLU A 98 -5.23 24.06 9.56
C GLU A 98 -5.57 23.43 8.21
N LYS A 99 -4.75 23.69 7.18
CA LYS A 99 -4.92 23.09 5.84
C LYS A 99 -4.79 21.57 5.90
N ILE A 100 -3.87 21.05 6.72
CA ILE A 100 -3.73 19.58 6.91
C ILE A 100 -5.02 18.99 7.48
N ASN A 101 -5.57 19.58 8.54
CA ASN A 101 -6.80 19.10 9.17
C ASN A 101 -7.98 19.19 8.20
N ASN A 102 -8.05 20.23 7.37
CA ASN A 102 -9.04 20.34 6.30
C ASN A 102 -8.92 19.18 5.29
N ILE A 103 -7.71 18.90 4.78
CA ILE A 103 -7.45 17.79 3.85
C ILE A 103 -7.80 16.44 4.47
N LEU A 104 -7.49 16.23 5.74
CA LEU A 104 -7.82 14.97 6.45
C LEU A 104 -9.33 14.78 6.63
N THR A 105 -10.09 15.88 6.70
CA THR A 105 -11.54 15.86 6.94
C THR A 105 -12.34 15.79 5.65
N HIS A 106 -12.01 16.63 4.67
CA HIS A 106 -12.79 16.83 3.45
C HIS A 106 -12.17 16.19 2.21
N GLY A 107 -10.93 15.71 2.33
CA GLY A 107 -10.18 15.09 1.26
C GLY A 107 -9.47 16.08 0.35
N TRP A 108 -8.86 15.55 -0.71
CA TRP A 108 -8.18 16.33 -1.75
C TRP A 108 -8.37 15.69 -3.13
N MET A 109 -7.96 16.40 -4.17
CA MET A 109 -8.03 15.97 -5.56
C MET A 109 -6.90 15.00 -5.85
N MET A 110 -7.29 13.75 -6.11
CA MET A 110 -6.38 12.62 -6.27
C MET A 110 -5.39 12.79 -7.43
N ASP A 111 -5.85 13.38 -8.52
CA ASP A 111 -5.09 13.69 -9.75
C ASP A 111 -3.99 14.75 -9.53
N ILE A 112 -4.24 15.75 -8.67
CA ILE A 112 -3.24 16.76 -8.28
C ILE A 112 -2.23 16.19 -7.29
N PHE A 113 -2.69 15.36 -6.34
CA PHE A 113 -1.83 14.84 -5.28
C PHE A 113 -0.93 13.69 -5.76
N LEU A 114 -1.46 12.78 -6.57
CA LEU A 114 -0.75 11.59 -7.06
C LEU A 114 0.64 11.90 -7.65
N PRO A 115 0.82 12.85 -8.59
CA PRO A 115 2.15 13.17 -9.12
C PRO A 115 3.11 13.72 -8.05
N ARG A 116 2.61 14.54 -7.12
CA ARG A 116 3.42 15.05 -5.99
C ARG A 116 3.92 13.89 -5.14
N PHE A 117 3.01 12.99 -4.73
CA PHE A 117 3.35 11.82 -3.92
C PHE A 117 4.34 10.89 -4.64
N THR A 118 4.21 10.75 -5.96
CA THR A 118 5.11 9.94 -6.78
C THR A 118 6.54 10.46 -6.76
N GLU A 119 6.72 11.78 -6.91
CA GLU A 119 8.03 12.45 -6.80
C GLU A 119 8.66 12.18 -5.42
N ILE A 120 7.87 12.23 -4.36
CA ILE A 120 8.33 12.02 -2.98
C ILE A 120 8.81 10.61 -2.71
N ILE A 121 8.10 9.61 -3.25
CA ILE A 121 8.56 8.23 -3.14
C ILE A 121 9.76 7.93 -4.04
N GLY A 122 10.36 8.95 -4.68
CA GLY A 122 11.58 8.83 -5.48
C GLY A 122 11.32 8.27 -6.87
N LYS A 123 10.17 8.60 -7.45
CA LYS A 123 9.76 8.17 -8.80
C LYS A 123 9.40 9.36 -9.67
N SER A 124 9.68 9.21 -10.95
CA SER A 124 9.32 10.20 -11.97
C SER A 124 7.93 9.91 -12.55
N CYS A 125 7.20 10.95 -12.91
CA CYS A 125 5.89 10.78 -13.54
C CYS A 125 5.59 11.90 -14.53
N LEU A 126 4.73 11.60 -15.50
CA LEU A 126 4.12 12.57 -16.40
C LEU A 126 2.59 12.42 -16.32
N THR A 127 1.87 13.54 -16.27
CA THR A 127 0.40 13.55 -16.34
C THR A 127 -0.07 13.91 -17.74
N LEU A 128 -1.14 13.26 -18.16
CA LEU A 128 -1.86 13.47 -19.41
C LEU A 128 -3.29 13.83 -19.04
N ASP A 129 -3.57 15.11 -19.04
CA ASP A 129 -4.80 15.69 -18.50
C ASP A 129 -5.81 15.90 -19.63
N GLU A 130 -6.90 15.11 -19.63
CA GLU A 130 -7.92 15.21 -20.65
C GLU A 130 -8.79 16.47 -20.46
N TYR A 131 -8.90 17.25 -21.52
CA TYR A 131 -9.78 18.39 -21.59
C TYR A 131 -10.31 18.58 -23.01
N LYS A 132 -11.64 18.53 -23.15
CA LYS A 132 -12.36 18.70 -24.42
C LYS A 132 -11.88 17.75 -25.53
N GLY A 133 -11.54 16.52 -25.16
CA GLY A 133 -11.11 15.46 -26.09
C GLY A 133 -9.63 15.46 -26.42
N ASP A 134 -8.84 16.38 -25.84
CA ASP A 134 -7.40 16.47 -26.03
C ASP A 134 -6.66 16.23 -24.71
N PHE A 135 -5.39 15.81 -24.79
CA PHE A 135 -4.55 15.60 -23.60
C PHE A 135 -3.48 16.67 -23.48
N TYR A 136 -3.32 17.18 -22.25
CA TYR A 136 -2.35 18.21 -21.92
C TYR A 136 -1.30 17.65 -20.96
N ILE A 137 -0.03 17.89 -21.28
CA ILE A 137 1.09 17.33 -20.51
C ILE A 137 1.30 18.16 -19.24
N ASN A 138 1.36 17.49 -18.08
CA ASN A 138 1.72 18.06 -16.78
C ASN A 138 0.87 19.26 -16.33
N ALA A 139 -0.34 19.41 -16.86
CA ALA A 139 -1.22 20.52 -16.53
C ALA A 139 -1.58 20.49 -15.04
N VAL A 140 -2.07 19.36 -14.52
CA VAL A 140 -2.41 19.26 -13.08
C VAL A 140 -1.21 19.40 -12.14
N LYS A 141 0.04 19.37 -12.63
CA LYS A 141 1.20 19.69 -11.79
C LYS A 141 1.38 21.19 -11.59
N SER A 142 0.89 22.00 -12.52
CA SER A 142 1.05 23.46 -12.51
C SER A 142 -0.05 24.20 -11.74
N ILE A 143 -0.96 23.48 -11.09
CA ILE A 143 -2.12 24.04 -10.39
C ILE A 143 -1.84 24.06 -8.89
N ASP A 144 -2.23 25.16 -8.25
CA ASP A 144 -2.52 25.20 -6.83
C ASP A 144 -4.01 25.44 -6.62
N MET A 145 -4.52 24.77 -5.59
CA MET A 145 -5.92 24.85 -5.20
C MET A 145 -5.99 25.19 -3.72
N ASP A 146 -6.63 26.30 -3.41
CA ASP A 146 -6.97 26.69 -2.06
C ASP A 146 -8.46 26.47 -1.82
N VAL A 147 -8.76 25.90 -0.65
CA VAL A 147 -10.12 25.64 -0.21
C VAL A 147 -10.39 26.48 1.03
N SER A 148 -11.38 27.35 0.96
CA SER A 148 -11.87 28.12 2.11
C SER A 148 -13.33 27.81 2.40
N LEU A 149 -13.69 27.78 3.68
CA LEU A 149 -15.08 27.71 4.12
C LEU A 149 -15.71 29.11 4.04
N LYS A 150 -16.87 29.20 3.41
CA LYS A 150 -17.68 30.42 3.40
C LYS A 150 -18.56 30.48 4.65
N SER A 151 -19.11 31.66 4.91
CA SER A 151 -20.04 31.92 6.02
C SER A 151 -21.32 31.10 5.98
N ASP A 152 -21.71 30.56 4.82
CA ASP A 152 -22.86 29.69 4.61
C ASP A 152 -22.52 28.19 4.73
N ASN A 153 -21.34 27.85 5.28
CA ASN A 153 -20.78 26.48 5.33
C ASN A 153 -20.55 25.82 3.96
N THR A 154 -20.57 26.59 2.86
CA THR A 154 -20.15 26.07 1.54
C THR A 154 -18.65 26.24 1.34
N HIS A 155 -18.07 25.40 0.50
CA HIS A 155 -16.65 25.48 0.17
C HIS A 155 -16.43 26.40 -1.04
N LYS A 156 -15.53 27.37 -0.90
CA LYS A 156 -14.98 28.15 -2.01
C LYS A 156 -13.67 27.52 -2.45
N TYR A 157 -13.56 27.22 -3.73
CA TYR A 157 -12.34 26.75 -4.36
C TYR A 157 -11.72 27.90 -5.14
N GLU A 158 -10.47 28.22 -4.82
CA GLU A 158 -9.65 29.14 -5.59
C GLU A 158 -8.57 28.35 -6.32
N VAL A 159 -8.43 28.63 -7.61
CA VAL A 159 -7.48 27.96 -8.49
C VAL A 159 -6.48 28.97 -9.00
N SER A 160 -5.21 28.65 -8.88
CA SER A 160 -4.10 29.47 -9.36
C SER A 160 -3.04 28.61 -10.06
N LEU A 161 -2.15 29.27 -10.80
CA LEU A 161 -0.96 28.62 -11.35
C LEU A 161 0.18 28.78 -10.36
N ASN A 162 0.89 27.67 -10.11
CA ASN A 162 2.02 27.63 -9.20
C ASN A 162 3.35 27.81 -9.94
N ASP A 163 4.45 27.82 -9.20
CA ASP A 163 5.79 28.03 -9.76
C ASP A 163 6.22 26.93 -10.73
N LYS A 164 5.69 25.70 -10.58
CA LYS A 164 5.93 24.57 -11.51
C LYS A 164 5.35 24.80 -12.90
N PHE A 165 4.56 25.86 -13.11
CA PHE A 165 4.07 26.22 -14.44
C PHE A 165 5.21 26.47 -15.45
N LYS A 166 6.30 27.12 -15.02
CA LYS A 166 7.45 27.35 -15.92
C LYS A 166 8.18 26.03 -16.21
N ASP A 167 8.33 25.18 -15.21
CA ASP A 167 8.95 23.86 -15.33
C ASP A 167 8.17 22.98 -16.29
N MET A 168 6.83 22.95 -16.17
CA MET A 168 5.93 22.26 -17.10
C MET A 168 6.18 22.71 -18.55
N LEU A 169 6.26 24.02 -18.81
CA LEU A 169 6.54 24.53 -20.16
C LEU A 169 7.91 24.09 -20.68
N ASN A 170 8.92 24.03 -19.80
CA ASN A 170 10.25 23.57 -20.16
C ASN A 170 10.28 22.07 -20.45
N GLU A 171 9.67 21.25 -19.58
CA GLU A 171 9.53 19.80 -19.77
C GLU A 171 8.84 19.48 -21.10
N ILE A 172 7.75 20.17 -21.44
CA ILE A 172 7.07 19.99 -22.73
C ILE A 172 8.02 20.27 -23.90
N ARG A 173 8.86 21.31 -23.80
CA ARG A 173 9.84 21.62 -24.86
C ARG A 173 10.90 20.52 -24.97
N GLU A 174 11.42 20.02 -23.86
CA GLU A 174 12.46 18.98 -23.86
C GLU A 174 11.91 17.61 -24.29
N ILE A 175 10.67 17.27 -23.91
CA ILE A 175 9.94 16.11 -24.44
C ILE A 175 9.79 16.22 -25.97
N ASN A 176 9.41 17.39 -26.46
CA ASN A 176 9.28 17.62 -27.90
C ASN A 176 10.59 17.53 -28.69
N LYS A 177 11.73 17.74 -28.03
CA LYS A 177 13.07 17.56 -28.60
C LYS A 177 13.60 16.12 -28.46
N GLY A 178 12.95 15.28 -27.65
CA GLY A 178 13.45 13.94 -27.31
C GLY A 178 14.62 13.95 -26.32
N ASN A 179 14.78 15.03 -25.54
CA ASN A 179 15.91 15.21 -24.63
C ASN A 179 15.63 14.74 -23.19
N LEU A 180 14.36 14.52 -22.83
CA LEU A 180 13.97 14.14 -21.49
C LEU A 180 13.96 12.61 -21.35
N GLU A 181 14.46 12.11 -20.23
CA GLU A 181 14.27 10.72 -19.85
C GLU A 181 12.78 10.41 -19.64
N ASN A 182 12.34 9.26 -20.16
CA ASN A 182 10.98 8.82 -20.05
C ASN A 182 10.64 8.41 -18.60
N PRO A 183 9.52 8.89 -18.04
CA PRO A 183 9.21 8.74 -16.62
C PRO A 183 8.88 7.30 -16.22
N ASP A 184 8.90 7.01 -14.92
CA ASP A 184 8.51 5.71 -14.37
C ASP A 184 7.00 5.45 -14.52
N TYR A 185 6.20 6.51 -14.41
CA TYR A 185 4.73 6.46 -14.49
C TYR A 185 4.16 7.44 -15.51
N LEU A 186 3.09 7.02 -16.18
CA LEU A 186 2.19 7.92 -16.92
C LEU A 186 0.81 7.90 -16.25
N TYR A 187 0.30 9.09 -15.90
CA TYR A 187 -1.02 9.26 -15.29
C TYR A 187 -1.96 9.90 -16.29
N VAL A 188 -2.98 9.15 -16.73
CA VAL A 188 -3.99 9.67 -17.66
C VAL A 188 -5.22 10.07 -16.86
N ASN A 189 -5.39 11.38 -16.67
CA ASN A 189 -6.50 11.95 -15.92
C ASN A 189 -7.67 12.18 -16.86
N LEU A 190 -8.80 11.53 -16.57
CA LEU A 190 -10.01 11.57 -17.39
C LEU A 190 -11.15 12.18 -16.60
N ASN A 191 -11.77 13.20 -17.19
CA ASN A 191 -12.91 13.90 -16.60
C ASN A 191 -14.05 14.02 -17.61
N LYS A 192 -14.58 12.86 -18.05
CA LYS A 192 -15.60 12.77 -19.10
C LYS A 192 -17.02 13.18 -18.66
N ASN A 193 -17.20 13.81 -17.50
CA ASN A 193 -18.53 14.13 -16.97
C ASN A 193 -18.80 15.64 -17.08
N LYS A 194 -19.86 16.02 -17.81
CA LYS A 194 -20.25 17.42 -18.04
C LYS A 194 -20.39 18.24 -16.74
N ASP A 195 -20.84 17.60 -15.66
CA ASP A 195 -21.04 18.23 -14.34
C ASP A 195 -19.76 18.37 -13.51
N SER A 196 -18.64 17.85 -14.00
CA SER A 196 -17.34 17.84 -13.30
C SER A 196 -16.32 18.77 -13.93
N TYR A 197 -16.70 19.48 -15.00
CA TYR A 197 -15.85 20.48 -15.64
C TYR A 197 -15.71 21.77 -14.83
N GLY A 198 -16.49 22.02 -13.77
CA GLY A 198 -16.45 23.32 -13.07
C GLY A 198 -15.04 23.81 -12.69
N LEU A 199 -14.25 22.98 -12.00
CA LEU A 199 -12.88 23.35 -11.59
C LEU A 199 -11.86 23.22 -12.71
N TYR A 200 -11.96 22.15 -13.51
CA TYR A 200 -11.06 21.92 -14.64
C TYR A 200 -11.21 22.98 -15.74
N ASP A 201 -12.43 23.41 -16.05
CA ASP A 201 -12.70 24.53 -16.96
C ASP A 201 -12.09 25.83 -16.44
N VAL A 202 -12.26 26.13 -15.15
CA VAL A 202 -11.66 27.33 -14.55
C VAL A 202 -10.14 27.28 -14.72
N TYR A 203 -9.53 26.14 -14.40
CA TYR A 203 -8.10 25.92 -14.56
C TYR A 203 -7.63 26.07 -16.03
N PHE A 204 -8.28 25.38 -16.96
CA PHE A 204 -7.88 25.43 -18.37
C PHE A 204 -8.12 26.80 -19.00
N LYS A 205 -9.14 27.55 -18.57
CA LYS A 205 -9.32 28.97 -18.94
C LYS A 205 -8.19 29.85 -18.41
N LEU A 206 -7.71 29.60 -17.19
CA LEU A 206 -6.55 30.31 -16.63
C LEU A 206 -5.27 30.01 -17.41
N LEU A 207 -5.03 28.74 -17.74
CA LEU A 207 -3.92 28.33 -18.61
C LEU A 207 -4.00 29.02 -19.98
N GLU A 208 -5.17 29.00 -20.61
CA GLU A 208 -5.40 29.61 -21.92
C GLU A 208 -5.07 31.11 -21.90
N LYS A 209 -5.54 31.82 -20.86
CA LYS A 209 -5.24 33.25 -20.66
C LYS A 209 -3.75 33.53 -20.53
N LYS A 210 -2.98 32.64 -19.88
CA LYS A 210 -1.53 32.82 -19.70
C LYS A 210 -0.71 32.45 -20.92
N ILE A 211 -1.03 31.33 -21.57
CA ILE A 211 -0.26 30.81 -22.72
C ILE A 211 -0.68 31.47 -24.03
N LYS A 212 -1.89 32.06 -24.08
CA LYS A 212 -2.56 32.64 -25.25
C LYS A 212 -2.94 31.63 -26.35
N LYS A 213 -2.35 30.42 -26.37
CA LYS A 213 -2.66 29.31 -27.28
C LYS A 213 -2.43 27.94 -26.60
N LEU A 214 -3.50 27.29 -26.14
CA LEU A 214 -3.46 25.97 -25.52
C LEU A 214 -2.83 24.89 -26.41
N ASP A 215 -2.96 25.01 -27.73
CA ASP A 215 -2.38 24.06 -28.70
C ASP A 215 -0.86 23.88 -28.57
N LYS A 216 -0.16 24.86 -27.98
CA LYS A 216 1.29 24.76 -27.77
C LYS A 216 1.69 23.76 -26.69
N ILE A 217 0.78 23.42 -25.78
CA ILE A 217 1.04 22.52 -24.65
C ILE A 217 0.23 21.21 -24.73
N LYS A 218 -0.65 21.10 -25.72
CA LYS A 218 -1.32 19.86 -26.08
C LYS A 218 -0.30 18.81 -26.50
N ASN A 219 -0.53 17.56 -26.10
CA ASN A 219 0.32 16.46 -26.54
C ASN A 219 0.26 16.30 -28.07
N LYS A 220 1.37 15.90 -28.69
CA LYS A 220 1.34 15.57 -30.13
C LYS A 220 0.81 14.15 -30.27
N LYS A 221 -0.18 13.95 -31.14
CA LYS A 221 -0.85 12.65 -31.34
C LYS A 221 0.12 11.50 -31.66
N ASN A 222 1.28 11.80 -32.24
CA ASN A 222 2.31 10.81 -32.60
C ASN A 222 3.28 10.47 -31.46
N GLN A 223 3.27 11.19 -30.34
CA GLN A 223 4.16 10.91 -29.20
C GLN A 223 3.72 9.71 -28.37
N PHE A 224 2.41 9.41 -28.36
CA PHE A 224 1.82 8.36 -27.55
C PHE A 224 1.03 7.39 -28.44
N LYS A 225 1.56 6.19 -28.67
CA LYS A 225 0.82 5.14 -29.39
C LYS A 225 -0.08 4.38 -28.43
N GLY A 226 -1.31 4.09 -28.84
CA GLY A 226 -2.32 3.38 -28.03
C GLY A 226 -3.03 4.23 -26.97
N LEU A 227 -2.62 5.50 -26.77
CA LEU A 227 -3.22 6.37 -25.74
C LEU A 227 -4.69 6.73 -26.04
N ASN A 228 -5.02 7.04 -27.30
CA ASN A 228 -6.37 7.48 -27.66
C ASN A 228 -7.42 6.40 -27.36
N ASP A 229 -7.04 5.14 -27.56
CA ASP A 229 -7.87 3.96 -27.32
C ASP A 229 -7.65 3.37 -25.92
N LEU A 230 -6.81 4.01 -25.10
CA LEU A 230 -6.43 3.56 -23.75
C LEU A 230 -6.06 2.06 -23.73
N GLU A 231 -5.23 1.64 -24.69
CA GLU A 231 -4.77 0.27 -24.81
C GLU A 231 -4.06 -0.21 -23.54
N ASP A 232 -4.14 -1.51 -23.23
CA ASP A 232 -3.46 -2.09 -22.05
C ASP A 232 -1.94 -1.83 -22.07
N ILE A 233 -1.34 -1.63 -23.26
CA ILE A 233 0.06 -1.24 -23.41
C ILE A 233 0.14 -0.04 -24.34
N ILE A 234 0.74 1.05 -23.85
CA ILE A 234 1.01 2.25 -24.64
C ILE A 234 2.52 2.44 -24.84
N GLU A 235 2.90 3.16 -25.89
CA GLU A 235 4.29 3.51 -26.18
C GLU A 235 4.47 5.01 -26.09
N PHE A 236 5.50 5.46 -25.37
CA PHE A 236 5.92 6.85 -25.28
C PHE A 236 7.43 6.92 -25.50
N ASN A 237 7.84 7.67 -26.53
CA ASN A 237 9.26 7.89 -26.86
C ASN A 237 10.10 6.58 -26.85
N GLY A 238 9.56 5.51 -27.46
CA GLY A 238 10.23 4.20 -27.57
C GLY A 238 10.11 3.30 -26.34
N ASP A 239 9.72 3.82 -25.18
CA ASP A 239 9.44 3.01 -23.99
C ASP A 239 7.99 2.53 -23.96
N ARG A 240 7.79 1.32 -23.44
CA ARG A 240 6.47 0.70 -23.30
C ARG A 240 5.98 0.85 -21.86
N TYR A 241 4.69 1.10 -21.72
CA TYR A 241 4.03 1.24 -20.44
C TYR A 241 2.81 0.35 -20.38
N ILE A 242 2.61 -0.36 -19.27
CA ILE A 242 1.48 -1.25 -19.06
C ILE A 242 0.44 -0.62 -18.15
N LEU A 243 -0.85 -0.74 -18.51
CA LEU A 243 -1.98 -0.40 -17.67
C LEU A 243 -1.95 -1.26 -16.41
N ASP A 244 -1.68 -0.64 -15.28
CA ASP A 244 -1.44 -1.36 -14.04
C ASP A 244 -2.60 -1.22 -13.05
N SER A 245 -3.10 0.00 -12.91
CA SER A 245 -4.15 0.34 -11.96
C SER A 245 -4.94 1.57 -12.43
N CYS A 246 -6.01 1.90 -11.70
CA CYS A 246 -6.67 3.18 -11.82
C CYS A 246 -7.29 3.60 -10.48
N ILE A 247 -7.45 4.91 -10.31
CA ILE A 247 -8.14 5.50 -9.17
C ILE A 247 -9.47 6.07 -9.68
N LEU A 248 -10.57 5.75 -9.01
CA LEU A 248 -11.92 6.12 -9.42
C LEU A 248 -12.61 6.93 -8.33
N SER A 249 -13.38 7.93 -8.73
CA SER A 249 -14.40 8.56 -7.89
C SER A 249 -15.79 8.04 -8.27
N ASN A 250 -16.71 8.00 -7.32
CA ASN A 250 -18.09 7.59 -7.60
C ASN A 250 -18.76 8.60 -8.54
N TYR A 251 -19.49 8.10 -9.55
CA TYR A 251 -20.12 8.99 -10.53
C TYR A 251 -21.42 9.62 -10.03
N ASN A 252 -22.03 9.08 -8.96
CA ASN A 252 -23.27 9.54 -8.35
C ASN A 252 -23.03 10.44 -7.12
N LYS A 253 -22.02 11.32 -7.20
CA LYS A 253 -21.56 12.19 -6.10
C LYS A 253 -22.64 13.09 -5.49
N HIS A 254 -23.55 13.60 -6.31
CA HIS A 254 -24.58 14.56 -5.89
C HIS A 254 -25.58 13.95 -4.92
N GLU A 255 -25.71 12.62 -4.91
CA GLU A 255 -26.67 11.89 -4.09
C GLU A 255 -26.04 11.30 -2.82
N ARG A 256 -24.72 11.04 -2.82
CA ARG A 256 -24.07 10.16 -1.83
C ARG A 256 -22.71 10.61 -1.29
N GLY A 257 -22.31 11.85 -1.55
CA GLY A 257 -20.97 12.33 -1.19
C GLY A 257 -19.88 11.72 -2.08
N ASN A 258 -18.63 12.10 -1.83
CA ASN A 258 -17.48 11.64 -2.62
C ASN A 258 -16.77 10.48 -1.91
N HIS A 259 -16.49 9.41 -2.65
CA HIS A 259 -15.66 8.30 -2.21
C HIS A 259 -14.72 7.88 -3.34
N ALA A 260 -13.48 7.59 -2.99
CA ALA A 260 -12.45 7.16 -3.93
C ALA A 260 -12.06 5.70 -3.69
N ILE A 261 -11.88 4.96 -4.78
CA ILE A 261 -11.50 3.56 -4.79
C ILE A 261 -10.36 3.32 -5.78
N ALA A 262 -9.76 2.13 -5.73
CA ALA A 262 -8.74 1.73 -6.70
C ALA A 262 -9.14 0.44 -7.42
N GLY A 263 -8.93 0.41 -8.72
CA GLY A 263 -8.74 -0.84 -9.45
C GLY A 263 -7.26 -1.15 -9.51
N ILE A 264 -6.88 -2.37 -9.15
CA ILE A 264 -5.47 -2.80 -9.16
C ILE A 264 -5.30 -4.11 -9.91
N SER A 265 -4.09 -4.37 -10.36
CA SER A 265 -3.71 -5.67 -10.88
C SER A 265 -2.99 -6.51 -9.83
N CYS A 266 -3.25 -7.82 -9.81
CA CYS A 266 -2.54 -8.80 -8.98
C CYS A 266 -2.49 -10.14 -9.70
N LYS A 267 -1.28 -10.69 -9.87
CA LYS A 267 -1.01 -11.94 -10.62
C LYS A 267 -1.74 -11.98 -11.98
N ASN A 268 -1.61 -10.89 -12.75
CA ASN A 268 -2.25 -10.66 -14.05
C ASN A 268 -3.78 -10.74 -14.05
N ASN A 269 -4.41 -10.60 -12.88
CA ASN A 269 -5.85 -10.47 -12.75
C ASN A 269 -6.18 -9.07 -12.22
N LYS A 270 -7.41 -8.63 -12.49
CA LYS A 270 -7.93 -7.31 -12.15
C LYS A 270 -8.84 -7.39 -10.93
N TYR A 271 -8.69 -6.45 -10.01
CA TYR A 271 -9.42 -6.39 -8.74
C TYR A 271 -9.85 -4.96 -8.39
N VAL A 272 -10.80 -4.84 -7.49
CA VAL A 272 -11.28 -3.59 -6.87
C VAL A 272 -10.92 -3.59 -5.39
N TYR A 273 -10.44 -2.44 -4.92
CA TYR A 273 -10.20 -2.08 -3.53
C TYR A 273 -11.09 -0.88 -3.16
N ASN A 274 -11.78 -0.92 -2.02
CA ASN A 274 -12.70 0.15 -1.61
C ASN A 274 -12.35 0.84 -0.27
N GLY A 275 -11.31 0.37 0.44
CA GLY A 275 -10.88 0.90 1.74
C GLY A 275 -11.75 0.57 2.95
N TRP A 276 -12.91 -0.06 2.77
CA TRP A 276 -13.84 -0.30 3.86
C TRP A 276 -13.40 -1.44 4.78
N MET A 277 -13.94 -1.40 6.00
CA MET A 277 -13.78 -2.43 7.01
C MET A 277 -15.01 -3.32 7.00
N ARG A 278 -14.83 -4.64 7.15
CA ARG A 278 -15.91 -5.58 7.44
C ARG A 278 -16.54 -5.19 8.78
N THR A 279 -17.83 -4.88 8.75
CA THR A 279 -18.69 -4.76 9.93
C THR A 279 -19.85 -5.76 9.76
N THR A 280 -20.22 -6.48 10.82
CA THR A 280 -21.45 -7.29 10.83
C THR A 280 -22.44 -6.66 11.80
N THR A 281 -23.70 -6.55 11.40
CA THR A 281 -24.82 -6.11 12.23
C THR A 281 -25.75 -7.26 12.63
N ASP A 282 -25.49 -8.49 12.17
CA ASP A 282 -26.32 -9.67 12.44
C ASP A 282 -25.85 -10.41 13.70
N PRO A 283 -26.64 -10.43 14.79
CA PRO A 283 -26.30 -11.13 16.04
C PRO A 283 -26.20 -12.66 15.90
N SER A 284 -26.77 -13.23 14.83
CA SER A 284 -26.92 -14.67 14.58
C SER A 284 -25.85 -15.23 13.64
N ILE A 285 -25.18 -14.38 12.85
CA ILE A 285 -24.05 -14.74 11.95
C ILE A 285 -22.71 -14.78 12.73
N VAL A 286 -22.74 -14.63 14.05
CA VAL A 286 -21.57 -14.85 14.90
C VAL A 286 -21.27 -16.36 14.97
N ASP A 287 -20.82 -16.93 13.87
CA ASP A 287 -19.90 -18.05 13.95
C ASP A 287 -18.64 -17.51 14.63
N LYS A 288 -18.61 -17.68 15.95
CA LYS A 288 -17.50 -17.31 16.84
C LYS A 288 -16.18 -17.99 16.43
N SER A 289 -16.18 -18.91 15.46
CA SER A 289 -14.97 -19.50 14.89
C SER A 289 -14.40 -18.73 13.70
N LEU A 290 -15.21 -17.99 12.93
CA LEU A 290 -14.78 -17.13 11.81
C LEU A 290 -14.52 -15.68 12.23
N PHE A 291 -15.17 -15.23 13.30
CA PHE A 291 -15.11 -13.86 13.84
C PHE A 291 -14.43 -13.77 15.21
N LYS A 292 -13.54 -14.70 15.53
CA LYS A 292 -12.58 -14.49 16.63
C LYS A 292 -11.60 -13.38 16.22
N THR A 293 -11.99 -12.14 16.57
CA THR A 293 -11.18 -11.04 17.13
C THR A 293 -10.72 -9.82 16.34
N ASP A 294 -10.97 -9.55 15.04
CA ASP A 294 -10.46 -8.28 14.45
C ASP A 294 -11.39 -7.59 13.42
N ASN A 295 -11.60 -6.27 13.60
CA ASN A 295 -12.10 -5.35 12.56
C ASN A 295 -11.11 -5.39 11.39
N MET A 296 -11.53 -5.87 10.22
CA MET A 296 -10.60 -6.17 9.12
C MET A 296 -11.01 -5.45 7.84
N PRO A 297 -10.05 -4.92 7.05
CA PRO A 297 -10.38 -4.33 5.76
C PRO A 297 -10.95 -5.38 4.80
N CYS A 298 -11.87 -4.94 3.94
CA CYS A 298 -12.42 -5.74 2.86
C CYS A 298 -11.30 -6.28 1.96
N GLU A 299 -11.39 -7.55 1.58
CA GLU A 299 -10.42 -8.17 0.68
C GLU A 299 -10.49 -7.57 -0.73
N LEU A 300 -9.46 -7.82 -1.55
CA LEU A 300 -9.52 -7.49 -2.97
C LEU A 300 -10.66 -8.25 -3.66
N MET A 301 -11.59 -7.50 -4.24
CA MET A 301 -12.74 -8.04 -4.94
C MET A 301 -12.37 -8.27 -6.41
N LYS A 302 -12.38 -9.52 -6.87
CA LYS A 302 -12.04 -9.85 -8.27
C LYS A 302 -13.05 -9.18 -9.19
N PHE A 303 -12.56 -8.43 -10.17
CA PHE A 303 -13.39 -7.70 -11.11
C PHE A 303 -12.58 -7.39 -12.36
N ASP A 304 -13.01 -7.92 -13.49
CA ASP A 304 -12.33 -7.74 -14.76
C ASP A 304 -12.69 -6.37 -15.36
N TRP A 305 -11.99 -5.35 -14.89
CA TRP A 305 -12.27 -3.97 -15.29
C TRP A 305 -11.73 -3.64 -16.68
N ASP A 306 -12.49 -2.80 -17.38
CA ASP A 306 -12.17 -2.24 -18.68
C ASP A 306 -12.38 -0.71 -18.61
N VAL A 307 -11.30 0.03 -18.85
CA VAL A 307 -11.27 1.50 -18.77
C VAL A 307 -11.98 2.18 -19.95
N ASN A 308 -12.28 1.41 -21.00
CA ASN A 308 -13.00 1.85 -22.18
C ASN A 308 -14.49 1.54 -22.14
N ASN A 309 -14.95 0.69 -21.22
CA ASN A 309 -16.35 0.27 -21.16
C ASN A 309 -17.16 1.08 -20.12
N PRO A 310 -17.91 2.12 -20.53
CA PRO A 310 -18.73 2.94 -19.61
C PRO A 310 -19.96 2.19 -19.08
N ASN A 311 -20.31 1.04 -19.65
CA ASN A 311 -21.45 0.23 -19.24
C ASN A 311 -21.07 -0.78 -18.15
N ASN A 312 -19.77 -1.04 -17.98
CA ASN A 312 -19.27 -1.83 -16.86
C ASN A 312 -19.32 -0.99 -15.58
N LYS A 313 -20.50 -0.97 -14.97
CA LYS A 313 -20.81 -0.19 -13.78
C LYS A 313 -21.20 -1.12 -12.63
N PHE A 314 -20.81 -0.75 -11.42
CA PHE A 314 -21.07 -1.53 -10.22
C PHE A 314 -21.24 -0.58 -9.04
N CYS A 315 -21.86 -1.08 -7.97
CA CYS A 315 -21.98 -0.33 -6.72
C CYS A 315 -21.40 -1.14 -5.56
N LEU A 316 -20.88 -0.44 -4.56
CA LEU A 316 -20.32 -1.06 -3.38
C LEU A 316 -21.42 -1.40 -2.38
N ASN A 317 -21.33 -2.58 -1.80
CA ASN A 317 -22.17 -2.99 -0.68
C ASN A 317 -21.35 -2.99 0.60
N HIS A 318 -21.61 -2.01 1.45
CA HIS A 318 -20.84 -1.80 2.68
C HIS A 318 -20.94 -2.97 3.66
N ASN A 319 -22.07 -3.66 3.70
CA ASN A 319 -22.31 -4.75 4.66
C ASN A 319 -21.61 -6.06 4.28
N LYS A 320 -21.37 -6.31 2.99
CA LYS A 320 -20.84 -7.61 2.53
C LYS A 320 -19.43 -7.53 1.96
N CYS A 321 -18.85 -6.34 1.82
CA CYS A 321 -17.59 -6.16 1.09
C CYS A 321 -17.67 -6.82 -0.31
N ASP A 322 -18.78 -6.59 -1.04
CA ASP A 322 -18.99 -7.13 -2.37
C ASP A 322 -19.36 -6.04 -3.39
N LEU A 323 -19.19 -6.39 -4.67
CA LEU A 323 -19.57 -5.55 -5.81
C LEU A 323 -20.95 -6.01 -6.30
N ARG A 324 -21.91 -5.10 -6.34
CA ARG A 324 -23.26 -5.37 -6.86
C ARG A 324 -23.43 -4.81 -8.26
N ASN A 325 -24.13 -5.56 -9.11
CA ASN A 325 -24.65 -5.04 -10.36
C ASN A 325 -25.71 -3.97 -10.08
N ILE A 326 -25.77 -2.95 -10.93
CA ILE A 326 -26.72 -1.81 -10.82
C ILE A 326 -28.17 -2.27 -10.77
N SER A 327 -28.54 -3.34 -11.47
CA SER A 327 -29.92 -3.85 -11.46
C SER A 327 -30.41 -4.26 -10.07
N LYS A 328 -29.49 -4.38 -9.09
CA LYS A 328 -29.75 -4.69 -7.68
C LYS A 328 -29.23 -3.59 -6.74
N SER A 329 -28.81 -2.43 -7.27
CA SER A 329 -28.39 -1.29 -6.47
C SER A 329 -29.58 -0.45 -6.07
N THR A 330 -29.52 0.11 -4.87
CA THR A 330 -30.47 1.13 -4.43
C THR A 330 -29.90 2.51 -4.73
N ASP A 331 -30.74 3.54 -4.76
CA ASP A 331 -30.31 4.94 -4.83
C ASP A 331 -29.40 5.35 -3.66
N LYS A 332 -29.17 4.45 -2.68
CA LYS A 332 -28.30 4.60 -1.52
C LYS A 332 -26.86 4.16 -1.72
N ASP A 333 -26.54 3.45 -2.79
CA ASP A 333 -25.22 2.84 -2.96
C ASP A 333 -24.22 3.79 -3.67
N LEU A 334 -22.93 3.70 -3.32
CA LEU A 334 -21.87 4.39 -4.05
C LEU A 334 -21.51 3.59 -5.30
N CYS A 335 -21.65 4.22 -6.46
CA CYS A 335 -21.54 3.54 -7.74
C CYS A 335 -20.36 4.07 -8.58
N PHE A 336 -19.70 3.14 -9.24
CA PHE A 336 -18.43 3.35 -9.92
C PHE A 336 -18.46 2.73 -11.31
N SER A 337 -17.57 3.21 -12.17
CA SER A 337 -17.30 2.64 -13.47
C SER A 337 -15.87 2.94 -13.85
N PHE A 338 -15.23 1.98 -14.52
CA PHE A 338 -13.91 2.17 -15.09
C PHE A 338 -13.96 2.96 -16.40
N GLY A 339 -15.12 2.95 -17.09
CA GLY A 339 -15.34 3.67 -18.33
C GLY A 339 -16.03 5.03 -18.20
N LYS A 340 -16.56 5.40 -17.02
CA LYS A 340 -17.27 6.68 -16.77
C LYS A 340 -16.78 7.39 -15.50
N GLY A 341 -16.92 8.72 -15.47
CA GLY A 341 -16.66 9.55 -14.28
C GLY A 341 -15.22 10.03 -14.18
N VAL A 342 -14.92 10.70 -13.07
CA VAL A 342 -13.58 11.21 -12.74
C VAL A 342 -12.68 10.03 -12.38
N ARG A 343 -11.59 9.86 -13.13
CA ARG A 343 -10.65 8.75 -12.93
C ARG A 343 -9.24 9.10 -13.37
N THR A 344 -8.27 8.50 -12.70
CA THR A 344 -6.86 8.52 -13.10
C THR A 344 -6.44 7.11 -13.48
N ILE A 345 -6.08 6.90 -14.74
CA ILE A 345 -5.53 5.64 -15.24
C ILE A 345 -4.01 5.67 -15.05
N ILE A 346 -3.45 4.61 -14.51
CA ILE A 346 -2.05 4.54 -14.13
C ILE A 346 -1.33 3.49 -14.97
N TYR A 347 -0.41 3.99 -15.79
CA TYR A 347 0.49 3.20 -16.60
C TYR A 347 1.88 3.19 -15.96
N VAL A 348 2.52 2.02 -15.97
CA VAL A 348 3.85 1.80 -15.36
C VAL A 348 4.85 1.41 -16.43
N LYS A 349 6.01 2.04 -16.41
CA LYS A 349 7.11 1.74 -17.34
C LYS A 349 7.47 0.26 -17.26
N MET A 350 7.44 -0.42 -18.41
CA MET A 350 7.80 -1.82 -18.50
C MET A 350 9.31 -1.97 -18.53
N ASN A 351 9.85 -2.85 -17.69
CA ASN A 351 11.24 -3.26 -17.78
C ASN A 351 11.32 -4.79 -17.57
N LYS A 352 12.05 -5.46 -18.45
CA LYS A 352 12.23 -6.92 -18.42
C LYS A 352 13.01 -7.40 -17.19
N ASP A 353 13.82 -6.52 -16.60
CA ASP A 353 14.63 -6.82 -15.42
C ASP A 353 13.81 -6.79 -14.11
N TYR A 354 12.62 -6.18 -14.14
CA TYR A 354 11.74 -6.08 -12.97
C TYR A 354 11.04 -7.42 -12.68
N LYS A 355 11.74 -8.29 -11.96
CA LYS A 355 11.20 -9.59 -11.54
C LYS A 355 10.21 -9.42 -10.39
N SER A 356 9.06 -10.12 -10.47
CA SER A 356 8.12 -10.24 -9.34
C SER A 356 8.79 -10.92 -8.16
N LEU A 357 8.88 -10.23 -7.02
CA LEU A 357 9.27 -10.84 -5.74
C LEU A 357 8.15 -11.70 -5.13
N ASP A 358 6.96 -11.74 -5.74
CA ASP A 358 5.86 -12.60 -5.30
C ASP A 358 6.11 -14.09 -5.55
N VAL A 359 7.30 -14.45 -6.07
CA VAL A 359 7.83 -15.83 -6.13
C VAL A 359 8.60 -16.18 -4.86
N LYS A 360 9.08 -15.17 -4.11
CA LYS A 360 9.73 -15.31 -2.81
C LYS A 360 8.76 -15.06 -1.65
N VAL A 361 7.48 -15.41 -1.82
CA VAL A 361 6.68 -15.73 -0.63
C VAL A 361 7.47 -16.86 0.04
N PRO A 362 7.96 -16.71 1.28
CA PRO A 362 8.37 -17.88 2.03
C PRO A 362 7.13 -18.76 1.96
N LYS A 363 7.21 -19.93 1.29
CA LYS A 363 6.18 -20.97 1.44
C LYS A 363 5.80 -20.89 2.90
N GLU A 364 4.54 -20.58 3.20
CA GLU A 364 4.03 -20.89 4.53
C GLU A 364 4.54 -22.30 4.76
N ARG A 365 5.48 -22.45 5.70
CA ARG A 365 5.94 -23.77 6.07
C ARG A 365 4.71 -24.36 6.73
N SER A 366 3.81 -24.90 5.92
CA SER A 366 2.72 -25.80 6.29
C SER A 366 3.43 -27.05 6.77
N GLY A 367 3.88 -26.93 8.01
CA GLY A 367 5.01 -27.66 8.50
C GLY A 367 5.43 -26.99 9.78
N ASN A 368 4.75 -27.38 10.85
CA ASN A 368 5.12 -27.06 12.22
C ASN A 368 6.65 -27.09 12.31
N THR A 369 7.28 -25.92 12.48
CA THR A 369 8.76 -25.76 12.45
C THR A 369 9.43 -26.47 13.61
N CYS A 370 8.62 -27.01 14.53
CA CYS A 370 9.00 -28.01 15.47
C CYS A 370 9.38 -29.33 14.77
N PRO A 371 10.63 -29.82 14.89
CA PRO A 371 11.00 -31.16 14.43
C PRO A 371 9.99 -32.19 14.97
N LYS A 372 9.57 -33.19 14.17
CA LYS A 372 8.60 -34.23 14.60
C LYS A 372 8.84 -34.77 16.03
N PRO A 373 10.09 -35.03 16.48
CA PRO A 373 10.38 -35.54 17.83
C PRO A 373 10.12 -34.55 18.98
N ARG A 374 9.81 -33.28 18.68
CA ARG A 374 9.62 -32.19 19.64
C ARG A 374 8.20 -31.63 19.60
N ARG A 375 7.31 -32.20 18.81
CA ARG A 375 5.92 -31.72 18.73
C ARG A 375 5.16 -32.22 19.97
N PRO A 376 4.40 -31.35 20.65
CA PRO A 376 3.46 -31.80 21.67
C PRO A 376 2.40 -32.72 21.05
N TYR A 377 1.99 -33.75 21.78
CA TYR A 377 0.83 -34.59 21.44
C TYR A 377 -0.27 -34.29 22.45
N ASN A 378 -1.44 -33.83 21.97
CA ASN A 378 -2.55 -33.36 22.82
C ASN A 378 -2.12 -32.33 23.89
N ASP A 379 -1.34 -31.33 23.47
CA ASP A 379 -0.80 -30.27 24.37
C ASP A 379 0.01 -30.81 25.56
N LYS A 380 0.59 -32.00 25.43
CA LYS A 380 1.50 -32.61 26.40
C LYS A 380 2.81 -33.00 25.73
N CYS A 381 3.88 -32.92 26.51
CA CYS A 381 5.20 -33.40 26.13
C CYS A 381 5.50 -34.73 26.81
N GLU A 382 6.42 -35.51 26.23
CA GLU A 382 7.04 -36.63 26.92
C GLU A 382 7.65 -36.20 28.26
N GLU A 383 7.73 -37.16 29.19
CA GLU A 383 8.24 -36.92 30.53
C GLU A 383 9.65 -36.31 30.52
N GLY A 384 9.87 -35.29 31.37
CA GLY A 384 11.13 -34.54 31.41
C GLY A 384 11.31 -33.51 30.28
N LYS A 385 10.23 -33.19 29.54
CA LYS A 385 10.15 -32.05 28.62
C LYS A 385 9.02 -31.09 29.02
N GLU A 386 9.20 -29.81 28.73
CA GLU A 386 8.25 -28.72 28.94
C GLU A 386 7.93 -28.02 27.61
N ILE A 387 6.72 -27.50 27.49
CA ILE A 387 6.28 -26.75 26.31
C ILE A 387 6.86 -25.34 26.36
N ARG A 388 7.56 -24.94 25.29
CA ARG A 388 8.02 -23.55 25.10
C ARG A 388 7.87 -23.12 23.66
N THR A 389 7.77 -21.82 23.47
CA THR A 389 7.68 -21.20 22.16
C THR A 389 9.07 -21.09 21.52
N ASN A 390 9.22 -21.56 20.27
CA ASN A 390 10.47 -21.40 19.52
C ASN A 390 10.65 -19.96 18.98
N LYS A 391 11.80 -19.66 18.37
CA LYS A 391 12.11 -18.32 17.81
C LYS A 391 11.12 -17.85 16.74
N GLN A 392 10.34 -18.77 16.16
CA GLN A 392 9.32 -18.48 15.15
C GLN A 392 7.88 -18.47 15.72
N GLY A 393 7.68 -18.61 17.03
CA GLY A 393 6.37 -18.50 17.66
C GLY A 393 5.59 -19.82 17.82
N PHE A 394 6.19 -20.99 17.57
CA PHE A 394 5.52 -22.30 17.67
C PHE A 394 5.79 -23.02 19.00
N LEU A 395 4.78 -23.68 19.56
CA LEU A 395 4.89 -24.50 20.76
C LEU A 395 5.66 -25.81 20.47
N CYS A 396 6.72 -26.05 21.23
CA CYS A 396 7.63 -27.18 21.11
C CYS A 396 7.98 -27.76 22.48
N CYS A 397 8.22 -29.06 22.53
CA CYS A 397 8.75 -29.77 23.70
C CYS A 397 10.27 -29.61 23.78
N TYR A 398 10.74 -28.94 24.82
CA TYR A 398 12.15 -28.82 25.18
C TYR A 398 12.41 -29.59 26.47
N LYS A 399 13.62 -30.11 26.69
CA LYS A 399 13.95 -30.72 27.98
C LYS A 399 13.66 -29.73 29.10
N SER A 400 12.88 -30.16 30.09
CA SER A 400 12.59 -29.39 31.28
C SER A 400 13.93 -28.99 31.88
N LYS A 401 14.11 -27.72 32.25
CA LYS A 401 15.18 -27.35 33.17
C LYS A 401 14.85 -27.93 34.56
N LYS A 402 14.86 -29.26 34.72
CA LYS A 402 14.99 -29.89 36.03
C LYS A 402 16.42 -29.61 36.50
N ASP A 403 16.51 -28.93 37.63
CA ASP A 403 17.66 -28.58 38.47
C ASP A 403 19.09 -28.67 37.90
N PRO A 404 19.96 -27.70 38.21
CA PRO A 404 21.37 -27.83 37.89
C PRO A 404 21.94 -28.99 38.71
N LYS A 405 21.96 -30.20 38.13
CA LYS A 405 23.07 -31.13 38.36
C LYS A 405 24.29 -30.47 37.74
N THR A 406 24.78 -29.45 38.43
CA THR A 406 26.10 -28.89 38.30
C THR A 406 27.06 -30.07 38.24
N LYS A 407 27.68 -30.27 37.07
CA LYS A 407 28.93 -31.02 37.02
C LYS A 407 29.81 -30.39 38.10
N ASN A 408 30.13 -31.15 39.14
CA ASN A 408 31.02 -30.68 40.20
C ASN A 408 32.25 -30.06 39.53
N THR A 409 32.39 -28.73 39.65
CA THR A 409 33.42 -27.95 38.96
C THR A 409 34.77 -28.06 39.64
N CYS A 410 34.87 -28.74 40.79
CA CYS A 410 36.13 -29.17 41.35
C CYS A 410 36.82 -30.13 40.36
N PRO A 411 38.08 -29.87 39.96
CA PRO A 411 38.90 -30.84 39.25
C PRO A 411 38.93 -32.17 40.03
N LYS A 412 38.93 -33.32 39.34
CA LYS A 412 38.93 -34.66 39.97
C LYS A 412 39.91 -34.81 41.16
N PRO A 413 41.18 -34.36 41.10
CA PRO A 413 42.12 -34.51 42.23
C PRO A 413 41.84 -33.59 43.43
N ARG A 414 40.85 -32.70 43.34
CA ARG A 414 40.46 -31.76 44.39
C ARG A 414 39.06 -32.04 44.92
N ARG A 415 38.45 -33.17 44.55
CA ARG A 415 37.15 -33.56 45.08
C ARG A 415 37.36 -34.27 46.41
N PRO A 416 36.64 -33.88 47.48
CA PRO A 416 36.62 -34.68 48.69
C PRO A 416 36.12 -36.09 48.36
N ILE A 417 36.78 -37.10 48.91
CA ILE A 417 36.31 -38.49 48.88
C ILE A 417 35.68 -38.74 50.25
N ASP A 418 34.40 -39.09 50.26
CA ASP A 418 33.60 -39.29 51.49
C ASP A 418 33.67 -38.12 52.50
N GLY A 419 33.65 -36.88 51.97
CA GLY A 419 33.67 -35.66 52.78
C GLY A 419 35.03 -35.35 53.42
N LYS A 420 36.11 -36.01 52.99
CA LYS A 420 37.48 -35.76 53.48
C LYS A 420 38.45 -35.48 52.33
N CYS A 421 39.47 -34.68 52.62
CA CYS A 421 40.55 -34.38 51.70
C CYS A 421 41.81 -35.18 52.07
N GLU A 422 42.58 -35.59 51.08
CA GLU A 422 43.87 -36.25 51.30
C GLU A 422 44.91 -35.30 51.93
N ASN A 423 45.89 -35.91 52.61
CA ASN A 423 46.85 -35.33 53.54
C ASN A 423 47.28 -33.88 53.26
N GLY A 424 46.96 -32.98 54.20
CA GLY A 424 47.42 -31.58 54.23
C GLY A 424 46.52 -30.57 53.52
N LEU A 425 45.45 -31.01 52.87
CA LEU A 425 44.45 -30.16 52.21
C LEU A 425 43.25 -29.85 53.13
N LYS A 426 42.63 -28.69 52.96
CA LYS A 426 41.39 -28.28 53.65
C LYS A 426 40.24 -28.12 52.66
N ILE A 427 39.03 -28.41 53.12
CA ILE A 427 37.80 -28.15 52.37
C ILE A 427 37.53 -26.64 52.35
N LYS A 428 37.31 -26.08 51.16
CA LYS A 428 36.78 -24.73 50.96
C LYS A 428 35.75 -24.74 49.84
N MET A 429 34.80 -23.81 49.91
CA MET A 429 33.84 -23.58 48.84
C MET A 429 34.50 -22.86 47.66
N ASN A 430 34.27 -23.36 46.45
CA ASN A 430 34.67 -22.65 45.24
C ASN A 430 33.66 -21.54 44.88
N LYS A 431 33.96 -20.75 43.82
CA LYS A 431 33.11 -19.64 43.36
C LYS A 431 31.68 -20.03 42.95
N GLN A 432 31.41 -21.33 42.82
CA GLN A 432 30.10 -21.89 42.44
C GLN A 432 29.50 -22.70 43.60
N ASN A 433 30.00 -22.51 44.82
CA ASN A 433 29.54 -23.16 46.05
C ASN A 433 29.67 -24.70 46.06
N PHE A 434 30.75 -25.25 45.48
CA PHE A 434 31.14 -26.66 45.69
C PHE A 434 32.30 -26.78 46.67
N GLU A 435 32.21 -27.77 47.56
CA GLU A 435 33.31 -28.16 48.45
C GLU A 435 34.45 -28.80 47.63
N CYS A 436 35.60 -28.12 47.58
CA CYS A 436 36.82 -28.67 47.01
C CYS A 436 37.97 -28.66 48.03
N CYS A 437 38.94 -29.54 47.80
CA CYS A 437 40.18 -29.63 48.56
C CYS A 437 41.24 -28.66 48.03
N TYR A 438 41.74 -27.78 48.91
CA TYR A 438 42.80 -26.82 48.62
C TYR A 438 43.97 -26.99 49.60
N LYS A 439 45.20 -26.68 49.17
CA LYS A 439 46.35 -26.62 50.08
C LYS A 439 46.08 -25.57 51.16
N LYS A 440 46.54 -25.88 52.38
CA LYS A 440 46.35 -25.05 53.56
C LYS A 440 46.74 -23.60 53.31
#